data_AF-A0A8T5SV27-F1
#
_entry.id   AF-A0A8T5SV27-F1
#
_cell.length_a   1.000
_cell.length_b   1.000
_cell.length_c   1.000
_cell.angle_alpha   90.00
_cell.angle_beta   90.00
_cell.angle_gamma   90.00
#
_symmetry.space_group_name_H-M   'P 1'
#
loop_
_entity.id
_entity.type
_entity.pdbx_description
1 polymer ?
#
loop_
_entity_poly.entity_id
_entity_poly.type
_entity_poly.pdbx_seq_one_letter_code
_entity_poly.pdbx_strand_id
1 'polypeptide(L)' 'MQRVQFKAYGHENVIGEHKTTVELTSEDFLTKQGTCIVGVCSDVSLNQ' A
#
# COMPACT_ATOMS: atom_id res chain seq x y z
N MET A 1 -0.08 18.24 14.70
CA MET A 1 0.51 17.23 13.79
C MET A 1 0.31 15.87 14.42
N GLN A 2 -0.51 15.01 13.80
CA GLN A 2 -0.60 13.62 14.21
C GLN A 2 0.45 12.81 13.45
N ARG A 3 1.10 11.87 14.15
CA ARG A 3 2.06 10.94 13.55
C ARG A 3 1.45 9.55 13.58
N VAL A 4 1.47 8.88 12.43
CA VAL A 4 1.08 7.48 12.29
C VAL A 4 2.32 6.68 11.94
N GLN A 5 2.47 5.52 12.56
CA GLN A 5 3.49 4.53 12.21
C GLN A 5 2.77 3.26 11.78
N PHE A 6 3.27 2.62 10.74
CA PHE A 6 2.71 1.40 10.17
C PHE A 6 3.84 0.50 9.69
N LYS A 7 3.55 -0.78 9.56
CA LYS A 7 4.36 -1.78 8.86
C LYS A 7 3.58 -2.25 7.64
N ALA A 8 4.30 -2.35 6.52
CA ALA A 8 3.81 -2.95 5.29
C ALA A 8 4.96 -3.71 4.65
N TYR A 9 4.64 -4.55 3.67
CA TYR A 9 5.59 -5.44 3.02
C TYR A 9 5.60 -5.20 1.51
N GLY A 10 6.71 -5.56 0.87
CA GLY A 10 6.79 -5.57 -0.59
C GLY A 10 5.97 -6.72 -1.18
N HIS A 11 5.63 -6.61 -2.46
CA HIS A 11 5.02 -7.67 -3.25
C HIS A 11 5.63 -7.65 -4.66
N GLU A 12 5.76 -8.81 -5.30
CA GLU A 12 6.43 -8.93 -6.62
C GLU A 12 5.81 -8.06 -7.72
N ASN A 13 4.52 -7.75 -7.58
CA ASN A 13 3.74 -6.91 -8.51
C ASN A 13 3.68 -5.41 -8.11
N VAL A 14 4.44 -4.95 -7.12
CA VAL A 14 4.51 -3.52 -6.78
C VAL A 14 5.22 -2.76 -7.90
N ILE A 15 4.55 -1.72 -8.41
CA ILE A 15 5.05 -0.86 -9.48
C ILE A 15 5.26 0.58 -8.97
N GLY A 16 4.26 1.16 -8.28
CA GLY A 16 4.39 2.48 -7.64
C GLY A 16 4.53 3.67 -8.62
N GLU A 17 4.06 3.53 -9.86
CA GLU A 17 4.22 4.54 -10.92
C GLU A 17 3.05 5.53 -11.02
N HIS A 18 1.96 5.34 -10.26
CA HIS A 18 0.84 6.27 -10.33
C HIS A 18 1.27 7.68 -9.90
N LYS A 19 1.03 8.68 -10.76
CA LYS A 19 1.69 9.99 -10.67
C LYS A 19 1.18 10.88 -9.54
N THR A 20 0.00 10.61 -9.00
CA THR A 20 -0.71 11.52 -8.10
C THR A 20 -1.25 10.85 -6.84
N THR A 21 -1.16 9.53 -6.71
CA THR A 21 -1.68 8.79 -5.56
C THR A 21 -0.70 7.74 -5.11
N VAL A 22 -0.75 7.45 -3.81
CA VAL A 22 0.03 6.40 -3.14
C VAL A 22 -0.92 5.66 -2.23
N GLU A 23 -0.89 4.34 -2.28
CA GLU A 23 -1.76 3.46 -1.49
C GLU A 23 -0.97 2.38 -0.77
N LEU A 24 -1.41 2.06 0.45
CA LEU A 24 -1.04 0.87 1.21
C LEU A 24 -2.31 0.05 1.40
N THR A 25 -2.22 -1.26 1.19
CA THR A 25 -3.35 -2.17 1.36
C THR A 25 -3.08 -3.16 2.49
N SER A 26 -4.12 -3.55 3.22
CA SER A 26 -4.08 -4.65 4.21
C SER A 26 -4.16 -6.02 3.55
N GLU A 27 -4.58 -6.09 2.29
CA GLU A 27 -4.64 -7.33 1.52
C GLU A 27 -3.22 -7.85 1.22
N ASP A 28 -3.08 -9.16 1.06
CA ASP A 28 -1.82 -9.85 0.75
C ASP A 28 -1.60 -10.06 -0.76
N PHE A 29 -2.66 -9.94 -1.56
CA PHE A 29 -2.63 -10.15 -2.99
C PHE A 29 -2.65 -8.82 -3.77
N LEU A 30 -1.75 -8.71 -4.76
CA LEU A 30 -1.67 -7.57 -5.67
C LEU A 30 -1.56 -8.01 -7.13
N THR A 31 -2.41 -7.44 -7.99
CA THR A 31 -2.30 -7.58 -9.46
C THR A 31 -1.43 -6.47 -10.05
N LYS A 32 -0.85 -6.71 -11.24
CA LYS A 32 -0.05 -5.71 -11.97
C LYS A 32 -0.84 -4.46 -12.40
N GLN A 33 -2.17 -4.48 -12.32
CA GLN A 33 -2.99 -3.30 -12.61
C GLN A 33 -2.94 -2.25 -11.49
N GLY A 34 -2.59 -2.66 -10.25
CA GLY A 34 -2.51 -1.78 -9.08
C GLY A 34 -1.27 -0.88 -9.07
N THR A 35 -1.20 0.08 -10.00
CA THR A 35 -0.02 0.95 -10.17
C THR A 35 0.18 1.98 -9.05
N CYS A 36 -0.84 2.24 -8.23
CA CYS A 36 -0.79 3.17 -7.09
C CYS A 36 -0.31 2.53 -5.77
N ILE A 37 -0.27 1.20 -5.68
CA ILE A 37 0.07 0.49 -4.44
C ILE A 37 1.58 0.40 -4.29
N VAL A 38 2.09 0.76 -3.11
CA VAL A 38 3.53 0.72 -2.76
C VAL A 38 3.86 -0.28 -1.65
N GLY A 39 2.85 -0.90 -1.04
CA GLY A 39 3.02 -1.91 0.01
C GLY A 39 1.72 -2.66 0.32
N VAL A 40 1.87 -3.92 0.72
CA VAL A 40 0.78 -4.85 1.05
C VAL A 40 0.86 -5.28 2.52
N CYS A 41 -0.16 -6.01 3.01
CA CYS A 41 -0.24 -6.48 4.39
C CYS A 41 0.02 -5.37 5.43
N SER A 42 -0.55 -4.18 5.20
CA SER A 42 -0.47 -3.06 6.14
C SER A 42 -1.13 -3.41 7.47
N ASP A 43 -0.45 -3.13 8.59
CA ASP A 43 -0.98 -3.34 9.95
C ASP A 43 -1.91 -2.20 10.42
N VAL A 44 -2.05 -1.15 9.62
CA VAL A 44 -2.95 -0.02 9.85
C VAL A 44 -3.84 0.19 8.63
N SER A 45 -5.12 0.48 8.87
CA SER A 45 -6.09 0.90 7.86
C SER A 45 -6.82 2.16 8.34
N LEU A 46 -7.30 3.00 7.42
CA LEU A 46 -7.88 4.31 7.76
C LEU A 46 -9.33 4.23 8.27
N ASN A 47 -9.97 3.06 8.21
CA ASN A 47 -11.40 2.88 8.46
C ASN A 47 -11.71 1.70 9.41
N GLN A 48 -10.79 1.38 10.33
CA GLN A 48 -11.05 0.43 11.43
C GLN A 48 -11.18 1.16 12.77
#